data_AF-A0A7Y2JFL8-F1
#
_entry.id   AF-A0A7Y2JFL8-F1
#
_cell.length_a   1.000
_cell.length_b   1.000
_cell.length_c   1.000
_cell.angle_alpha   90.00
_cell.angle_beta   90.00
_cell.angle_gamma   90.00
#
_symmetry.space_group_name_H-M   'P 1'
#
loop_
_entity.id
_entity.type
_entity.pdbx_description
1 polymer ?
#
loop_
_entity_poly.entity_id
_entity_poly.type
_entity_poly.pdbx_seq_one_letter_code
_entity_poly.pdbx_strand_id
1 'polypeptide(L)' 'MMRYIVLFLVLVFSFSFTSCARRVVVKQPANVTVVKTLPRHYKVVRVNGNRYYVWKGKHYRKTKNGYVLVRL' A
#
# COMPACT_ATOMS: atom_id res chain seq x y z
N MET A 1 -17.16 -20.99 44.30
CA MET A 1 -17.76 -20.10 43.27
C MET A 1 -16.83 -18.94 42.89
N MET A 2 -16.34 -18.15 43.85
CA MET A 2 -15.39 -17.02 43.62
C MET A 2 -14.11 -17.41 42.84
N ARG A 3 -13.52 -18.59 43.12
CA ARG A 3 -12.28 -19.05 42.47
C ARG A 3 -12.44 -19.27 40.96
N TYR A 4 -13.62 -19.69 40.49
CA TYR A 4 -13.90 -19.91 39.07
C TYR A 4 -14.12 -18.59 38.32
N ILE A 5 -14.72 -17.59 38.98
CA ILE A 5 -14.93 -16.25 38.43
C ILE A 5 -13.57 -15.56 38.17
N VAL A 6 -12.63 -15.68 39.10
CA VAL A 6 -11.28 -15.11 38.95
C VAL A 6 -10.53 -15.77 37.79
N LEU A 7 -10.61 -17.09 37.66
CA LEU A 7 -9.99 -17.82 36.54
C LEU A 7 -10.58 -17.42 35.18
N PHE A 8 -11.89 -17.22 35.11
CA PHE A 8 -12.57 -16.79 33.89
C PHE A 8 -12.13 -15.38 33.47
N LEU A 9 -11.99 -14.47 34.44
CA LEU A 9 -11.53 -13.09 34.20
C LEU A 9 -10.09 -13.03 33.65
N VAL A 10 -9.19 -13.85 34.20
CA VAL A 10 -7.80 -13.94 33.73
C VAL A 10 -7.73 -14.47 32.29
N LEU A 11 -8.57 -15.46 31.96
CA LEU A 11 -8.59 -16.06 30.63
C LEU A 11 -9.07 -15.08 29.55
N VAL A 12 -10.11 -14.29 29.84
CA VAL A 12 -10.62 -13.24 28.94
C VAL A 12 -9.60 -12.10 28.73
N PHE A 13 -8.90 -11.71 29.80
CA PHE A 13 -7.85 -10.69 29.72
C PHE A 13 -6.67 -11.16 28.86
N SER A 14 -6.31 -12.43 28.92
CA SER A 14 -5.21 -13.02 28.15
C SER A 14 -5.48 -13.02 26.64
N PHE A 15 -6.72 -13.25 26.23
CA PHE A 15 -7.11 -13.24 24.81
C PHE A 15 -7.16 -11.83 24.19
N SER A 16 -7.25 -10.79 25.01
CA SER A 16 -7.36 -9.41 24.52
C SER A 16 -6.01 -8.84 24.02
N PHE A 17 -4.89 -9.45 24.37
CA PHE A 17 -3.54 -8.99 23.99
C PHE A 17 -3.04 -9.48 22.63
N THR A 18 -3.74 -10.40 21.95
CA THR A 18 -3.26 -10.96 20.68
C THR A 18 -3.66 -10.16 19.44
N SER A 19 -4.38 -9.04 19.58
CA SER A 19 -4.84 -8.21 18.44
C SER A 19 -3.79 -7.17 17.98
N CYS A 20 -2.53 -7.58 17.81
CA CYS A 20 -1.52 -6.73 17.19
C CYS A 20 -1.58 -6.87 15.66
N ALA A 21 -2.60 -6.27 15.04
CA ALA A 21 -2.64 -6.12 13.58
C ALA A 21 -1.53 -5.14 13.14
N ARG A 22 -0.47 -5.66 12.51
CA ARG A 22 0.68 -4.86 12.07
C ARG A 22 0.30 -4.00 10.87
N ARG A 23 0.22 -2.68 11.07
CA ARG A 23 -0.02 -1.72 9.97
C ARG A 23 1.23 -1.61 9.08
N VAL A 24 1.13 -2.03 7.82
CA VAL A 24 2.17 -1.77 6.81
C VAL A 24 2.06 -0.32 6.34
N VAL A 25 2.96 0.54 6.81
CA VAL A 25 3.09 1.91 6.33
C VAL A 25 4.05 1.91 5.13
N VAL A 26 3.50 2.05 3.92
CA VAL A 26 4.31 2.27 2.72
C VAL A 26 4.88 3.69 2.78
N LYS A 27 6.20 3.83 2.99
CA LYS A 27 6.88 5.14 2.92
C LYS A 27 6.66 5.75 1.54
N GLN A 28 6.20 6.99 1.51
CA GLN A 28 6.09 7.74 0.27
C GLN A 28 7.50 8.09 -0.24
N PRO A 29 7.79 7.90 -1.54
CA PRO A 29 9.08 8.27 -2.12
C PRO A 29 9.30 9.78 -1.98
N ALA A 30 10.44 10.17 -1.42
CA ALA A 30 10.80 11.56 -1.13
C ALA A 30 11.07 12.41 -2.39
N ASN A 31 11.36 11.76 -3.52
CA ASN A 31 11.64 12.43 -4.78
C ASN A 31 10.88 11.75 -5.91
N VAL A 32 9.81 12.41 -6.35
CA VAL A 32 8.92 11.89 -7.39
C VAL A 32 9.04 12.79 -8.61
N THR A 33 9.64 12.28 -9.67
CA THR A 33 9.70 13.01 -10.95
C THR A 33 8.30 13.02 -11.57
N VAL A 34 7.65 14.18 -11.52
CA VAL A 34 6.34 14.40 -12.18
C VAL A 34 6.57 14.84 -13.62
N VAL A 35 6.10 14.03 -14.55
CA VAL A 35 6.06 14.35 -15.98
C VAL A 35 4.67 14.87 -16.31
N LYS A 36 4.57 16.11 -16.81
CA LYS A 36 3.27 16.73 -17.14
C LYS A 36 2.58 16.04 -18.33
N THR A 37 3.34 15.74 -19.38
CA THR A 37 2.80 15.19 -20.63
C THR A 37 3.66 14.01 -21.08
N LEU A 38 3.03 12.85 -21.30
CA LEU A 38 3.71 11.72 -21.93
C LEU A 38 3.79 11.92 -23.45
N PRO A 39 4.93 11.57 -24.08
CA PRO A 39 5.04 11.56 -25.54
C PRO A 39 4.07 10.58 -26.19
N ARG A 40 3.64 10.85 -27.43
CA ARG A 40 2.53 10.15 -28.11
C ARG A 40 2.70 8.64 -28.28
N HIS A 41 3.93 8.11 -28.29
CA HIS A 41 4.23 6.69 -28.52
C HIS A 41 4.35 5.85 -27.23
N TYR A 42 3.45 6.04 -26.27
CA TYR A 42 3.44 5.22 -25.06
C TYR A 42 2.64 3.92 -25.27
N LYS A 43 3.00 2.87 -24.52
CA LYS A 43 2.22 1.63 -24.43
C LYS A 43 1.48 1.57 -23.10
N VAL A 44 0.24 1.08 -23.07
CA VAL A 44 -0.48 0.86 -21.81
C VAL A 44 -0.32 -0.60 -21.39
N VAL A 45 0.09 -0.83 -20.14
CA VAL A 45 0.27 -2.16 -19.54
C VAL A 45 -0.55 -2.23 -18.25
N ARG A 46 -1.11 -3.41 -17.95
CA ARG A 46 -1.81 -3.67 -16.70
C ARG A 46 -0.99 -4.60 -15.82
N VAL A 47 -0.72 -4.19 -14.59
CA VAL A 47 -0.02 -4.98 -13.57
C VAL A 47 -0.87 -4.97 -12.31
N ASN A 48 -1.26 -6.14 -11.80
CA ASN A 48 -2.14 -6.31 -10.63
C ASN A 48 -3.44 -5.48 -10.71
N GLY A 49 -4.06 -5.43 -11.89
CA GLY A 49 -5.28 -4.65 -12.15
C GLY A 49 -5.06 -3.15 -12.37
N ASN A 50 -3.88 -2.62 -12.03
CA ASN A 50 -3.55 -1.21 -12.18
C ASN A 50 -3.00 -0.89 -13.57
N ARG A 51 -3.40 0.25 -14.14
CA ARG A 51 -2.90 0.74 -15.44
C ARG A 51 -1.59 1.51 -15.26
N TYR A 52 -0.59 1.12 -16.03
CA TYR A 52 0.71 1.79 -16.16
C TYR A 52 0.96 2.17 -17.62
N TYR A 53 1.66 3.28 -17.83
CA TYR A 53 2.02 3.79 -19.13
C TYR A 53 3.52 3.58 -19.32
N VAL A 54 3.93 2.85 -20.33
CA VAL A 54 5.32 2.51 -20.61
C VAL A 54 5.84 3.39 -21.72
N TRP A 55 6.94 4.08 -21.45
CA TRP A 55 7.63 4.90 -22.44
C TRP A 55 9.14 4.79 -22.25
N LYS A 56 9.88 4.47 -23.33
CA LYS A 56 11.34 4.23 -23.30
C LYS A 56 11.78 3.26 -22.19
N GLY A 57 11.03 2.18 -21.98
CA GLY A 57 11.31 1.18 -20.94
C GLY A 57 11.02 1.63 -19.49
N LYS A 58 10.52 2.84 -19.28
CA LYS A 58 10.11 3.37 -17.97
C LYS A 58 8.61 3.26 -17.77
N HIS A 59 8.19 2.99 -16.54
CA HIS A 59 6.78 2.84 -16.17
C HIS A 59 6.27 4.11 -15.50
N TYR A 60 5.11 4.59 -15.93
CA TYR A 60 4.50 5.81 -15.45
C TYR A 60 3.10 5.51 -14.93
N ARG A 61 2.75 6.13 -13.79
CA ARG A 61 1.41 6.06 -13.21
C ARG A 61 0.74 7.43 -13.30
N LYS A 62 -0.48 7.47 -13.80
CA LYS A 62 -1.27 8.71 -13.87
C LYS A 62 -1.68 9.18 -12.46
N THR A 63 -1.50 10.46 -12.19
CA THR A 63 -1.93 11.17 -10.97
C THR A 63 -2.76 12.40 -11.36
N LYS A 64 -3.30 13.13 -10.36
CA LYS A 64 -4.07 14.36 -10.61
C LYS A 64 -3.26 15.44 -11.35
N ASN A 65 -1.96 15.51 -11.08
CA ASN A 65 -1.07 16.58 -11.57
C ASN A 65 -0.16 16.14 -12.73
N GLY A 66 -0.38 14.95 -13.31
CA GLY A 66 0.43 14.44 -14.42
C GLY A 66 0.73 12.95 -14.26
N TYR A 67 1.98 12.58 -14.49
CA TYR A 67 2.44 11.20 -14.45
C TYR A 67 3.68 11.06 -13.58
N VAL A 68 3.69 10.02 -12.77
CA VAL A 68 4.77 9.71 -11.84
C VAL A 68 5.56 8.52 -12.36
N LEU A 69 6.88 8.63 -12.40
CA LEU A 69 7.76 7.49 -12.67
C LEU A 69 7.65 6.47 -11.52
N VAL A 70 7.35 5.22 -11.86
CA VAL A 70 7.27 4.11 -10.90
C VAL A 70 8.29 3.05 -11.32
N ARG A 71 9.01 2.51 -10.35
CA ARG A 71 9.76 1.27 -10.52
C ARG A 71 8.83 0.14 -10.08
N LEU A 72 8.38 -0.65 -11.05
CA LEU A 72 7.66 -1.89 -10.82
C LEU A 72 8.66 -3.00 -10.44
#